data_AF-A0A8S3FQP4-F1
#
_entry.id   AF-A0A8S3FQP4-F1
#
_cell.length_a   1.000
_cell.length_b   1.000
_cell.length_c   1.000
_cell.angle_alpha   90.00
_cell.angle_beta   90.00
_cell.angle_gamma   90.00
#
_symmetry.space_group_name_H-M   'P 1'
#
loop_
_entity.id
_entity.type
_entity.pdbx_description
1 polymer ?
#
loop_
_entity_poly.entity_id
_entity_poly.type
_entity_poly.pdbx_seq_one_letter_code
_entity_poly.pdbx_strand_id
1 'polypeptide(L)'
;TKIKDATSAADKSTRAHKTVADTYIKVSSGFNTLATADKTDLSKYLLVMAEFFEKARKSESRVQSDIDLKLSDTLRYYMRDSKAALDLMYRRSRCLADFETANKNFDRAKARNKEVDAAEQAQQNIKKKFETISEKAKDELNDFKTRRVQMFRKNLIELTELQIKHAKAQVQMIKGVIQQVETLS
;
A
#
# COMPACT_ATOMS: atom_id res chain seq x y z
N THR A 1 12.50 -5.41 -3.29
CA THR A 1 11.90 -4.98 -4.57
C THR A 1 11.31 -3.61 -4.33
N LYS A 2 11.39 -2.68 -5.30
CA LYS A 2 10.98 -1.28 -5.12
C LYS A 2 9.59 -1.11 -4.46
N ILE A 3 8.62 -1.95 -4.83
CA ILE A 3 7.27 -1.92 -4.24
C ILE A 3 7.22 -2.36 -2.78
N LYS A 4 8.02 -3.35 -2.38
CA LYS A 4 8.13 -3.80 -0.98
C LYS A 4 8.73 -2.70 -0.11
N ASP A 5 9.77 -2.03 -0.64
CA ASP A 5 10.46 -0.96 0.08
C ASP A 5 9.53 0.25 0.25
N ALA A 6 8.79 0.61 -0.80
CA ALA A 6 7.74 1.63 -0.74
C ALA A 6 6.61 1.26 0.24
N THR A 7 6.16 0.00 0.24
CA THR A 7 5.14 -0.48 1.20
C THR A 7 5.63 -0.31 2.64
N SER A 8 6.88 -0.71 2.92
CA SER A 8 7.47 -0.55 4.26
C SER A 8 7.59 0.91 4.67
N ALA A 9 7.96 1.79 3.74
CA ALA A 9 8.04 3.23 3.98
C ALA A 9 6.65 3.84 4.29
N ALA A 10 5.63 3.48 3.52
CA ALA A 10 4.26 3.94 3.76
C ALA A 10 3.74 3.46 5.12
N ASP A 11 3.96 2.18 5.46
CA ASP A 11 3.60 1.64 6.77
C ASP A 11 4.29 2.36 7.93
N LYS A 12 5.56 2.76 7.75
CA LYS A 12 6.30 3.57 8.73
C LYS A 12 5.66 4.95 8.87
N SER A 13 5.27 5.59 7.77
CA SER A 13 4.58 6.89 7.79
C SER A 13 3.25 6.81 8.55
N THR A 14 2.42 5.81 8.26
CA THR A 14 1.14 5.59 8.98
C THR A 14 1.37 5.40 10.48
N ARG A 15 2.38 4.64 10.89
CA ARG A 15 2.74 4.48 12.31
C ARG A 15 3.21 5.79 12.94
N ALA A 16 4.01 6.58 12.23
CA ALA A 16 4.49 7.87 12.73
C ALA A 16 3.33 8.82 13.02
N HIS A 17 2.36 8.95 12.12
CA HIS A 17 1.16 9.77 12.36
C HIS A 17 0.37 9.30 13.59
N LYS A 18 0.24 7.98 13.78
CA LYS A 18 -0.39 7.44 14.99
C LYS A 18 0.37 7.83 16.25
N THR A 19 1.70 7.70 16.25
CA THR A 19 2.53 8.10 17.39
C THR A 19 2.43 9.60 17.69
N VAL A 20 2.34 10.45 16.66
CA VAL A 20 2.11 11.89 16.84
C VAL A 20 0.73 12.15 17.46
N ALA A 21 -0.32 11.51 16.98
CA ALA A 21 -1.67 11.63 17.56
C ALA A 21 -1.71 11.18 19.04
N ASP A 22 -1.05 10.07 19.36
CA ASP A 22 -0.91 9.55 20.72
C ASP A 22 -0.08 10.50 21.63
N THR A 23 0.81 11.29 21.04
CA THR A 23 1.56 12.32 21.77
C THR A 23 0.68 13.54 22.02
N TYR A 24 -0.10 13.98 21.04
CA TYR A 24 -1.02 15.11 21.19
C TYR A 24 -2.04 14.90 22.31
N ILE A 25 -2.61 13.70 22.48
CA ILE A 25 -3.52 13.45 23.61
C ILE A 25 -2.81 13.61 24.96
N LYS A 26 -1.59 13.08 25.09
CA LYS A 26 -0.81 13.18 26.34
C LYS A 26 -0.48 14.62 26.67
N VAL A 27 -0.08 15.41 25.67
CA VAL A 27 0.20 16.84 25.82
C VAL A 27 -1.07 17.60 26.22
N SER A 28 -2.21 17.34 25.56
CA SER A 28 -3.50 17.92 25.92
C SER A 28 -3.90 17.62 27.37
N SER A 29 -3.76 16.36 27.80
CA SER A 29 -4.01 15.98 29.20
C SER A 29 -3.08 16.72 30.18
N GLY A 30 -1.80 16.85 29.85
CA GLY A 30 -0.84 17.61 30.65
C GLY A 30 -1.25 19.08 30.81
N PHE A 31 -1.67 19.74 29.72
CA PHE A 31 -2.19 21.10 29.79
C PHE A 31 -3.44 21.22 30.66
N ASN A 32 -4.37 20.27 30.57
CA ASN A 32 -5.57 20.26 31.44
C ASN A 32 -5.21 20.11 32.92
N THR A 33 -4.26 19.23 33.26
CA THR A 33 -3.80 19.07 34.64
C THR A 33 -3.14 20.34 35.17
N LEU A 34 -2.29 20.99 34.37
CA LEU A 34 -1.67 22.25 34.74
C LEU A 34 -2.71 23.37 34.91
N ALA A 35 -3.66 23.47 33.98
CA ALA A 35 -4.74 24.45 34.06
C ALA A 35 -5.60 24.30 35.33
N THR A 36 -5.81 23.06 35.79
CA THR A 36 -6.56 22.78 37.02
C THR A 36 -5.79 23.18 38.27
N ALA A 37 -4.45 23.04 38.25
CA ALA A 37 -3.59 23.39 39.37
C ALA A 37 -3.28 24.91 39.44
N ASP A 38 -3.31 25.59 38.31
CA ASP A 38 -2.99 27.02 38.20
C ASP A 38 -4.17 27.90 38.66
N LYS A 39 -3.91 28.80 39.61
CA LYS A 39 -4.91 29.73 40.16
C LYS A 39 -4.85 31.14 39.55
N THR A 40 -4.03 31.33 38.52
CA THR A 40 -3.82 32.61 37.85
C THR A 40 -4.55 32.64 36.50
N ASP A 41 -4.46 33.76 35.80
CA ASP A 41 -5.00 33.90 34.44
C ASP A 41 -4.29 32.99 33.42
N LEU A 42 -3.12 32.42 33.75
CA LEU A 42 -2.41 31.46 32.89
C LEU A 42 -3.27 30.22 32.60
N SER A 43 -4.14 29.81 33.55
CA SER A 43 -5.09 28.70 33.38
C SER A 43 -5.91 28.80 32.09
N LYS A 44 -6.34 30.00 31.68
CA LYS A 44 -7.12 30.24 30.45
C LYS A 44 -6.32 29.89 29.19
N TYR A 45 -5.04 30.27 29.14
CA TYR A 45 -4.14 29.95 28.04
C TYR A 45 -3.84 28.46 27.95
N LEU A 46 -3.62 27.81 29.10
CA LEU A 46 -3.38 26.37 29.18
C LEU A 46 -4.59 25.57 28.66
N LEU A 47 -5.82 26.00 28.95
CA LEU A 47 -7.05 25.37 28.42
C LEU A 47 -7.16 25.52 26.90
N VAL A 48 -6.84 26.69 26.34
CA VAL A 48 -6.81 26.90 24.87
C VAL A 48 -5.80 25.95 24.21
N MET A 49 -4.61 25.80 24.81
CA MET A 49 -3.60 24.87 24.30
C MET A 49 -4.05 23.40 24.43
N ALA A 50 -4.71 23.04 25.53
CA ALA A 50 -5.27 21.70 25.70
C ALA A 50 -6.28 21.37 24.59
N GLU A 51 -7.20 22.30 24.29
CA GLU A 51 -8.19 22.14 23.23
C GLU A 51 -7.54 22.05 21.84
N PHE A 52 -6.51 22.87 21.59
CA PHE A 52 -5.73 22.81 20.35
C PHE A 52 -5.16 21.41 20.12
N PHE A 53 -4.49 20.83 21.12
CA PHE A 53 -3.88 19.51 20.97
C PHE A 53 -4.91 18.39 20.77
N GLU A 54 -6.12 18.49 21.33
CA GLU A 54 -7.22 17.57 21.02
C GLU A 54 -7.73 17.72 19.57
N LYS A 55 -7.86 18.95 19.08
CA LYS A 55 -8.20 19.20 17.67
C LYS A 55 -7.10 18.69 16.72
N ALA A 56 -5.84 18.96 17.06
CA ALA A 56 -4.67 18.50 16.30
C ALA A 56 -4.59 16.97 16.26
N ARG A 57 -4.86 16.28 17.38
CA ARG A 57 -4.98 14.81 17.41
C ARG A 57 -6.00 14.28 16.42
N LYS A 58 -7.23 14.84 16.44
CA LYS A 58 -8.29 14.41 15.51
C LYS A 58 -7.89 14.64 14.05
N SER A 59 -7.19 15.75 13.76
CA SER A 59 -6.63 16.03 12.44
C SER A 59 -5.59 14.99 12.04
N GLU A 60 -4.63 14.70 12.93
CA GLU A 60 -3.55 13.73 12.69
C GLU A 60 -4.09 12.32 12.44
N SER A 61 -5.07 11.88 13.22
CA SER A 61 -5.73 10.57 13.03
C SER A 61 -6.46 10.46 11.68
N ARG A 62 -6.99 11.58 11.15
CA ARG A 62 -7.59 11.60 9.80
C ARG A 62 -6.53 11.49 8.72
N VAL A 63 -5.43 12.25 8.84
CA VAL A 63 -4.27 12.14 7.92
C VAL A 63 -3.75 10.71 7.89
N GLN A 64 -3.58 10.09 9.06
CA GLN A 64 -3.16 8.70 9.20
C GLN A 64 -4.08 7.72 8.45
N SER A 65 -5.39 7.85 8.64
CA SER A 65 -6.39 7.00 8.00
C SER A 65 -6.40 7.16 6.48
N ASP A 66 -6.33 8.40 5.98
CA ASP A 66 -6.36 8.70 4.56
C ASP A 66 -5.09 8.22 3.84
N ILE A 67 -3.92 8.36 4.47
CA ILE A 67 -2.66 7.81 3.96
C ILE A 67 -2.71 6.29 3.93
N ASP A 68 -3.20 5.63 4.98
CA ASP A 68 -3.29 4.17 5.03
C ASP A 68 -4.20 3.65 3.91
N LEU A 69 -5.39 4.25 3.76
CA LEU A 69 -6.38 3.86 2.75
C LEU A 69 -5.90 4.10 1.32
N LYS A 70 -5.32 5.26 1.01
CA LYS A 70 -4.96 5.62 -0.37
C LYS A 70 -3.59 5.12 -0.79
N LEU A 71 -2.61 5.12 0.11
CA LEU A 71 -1.24 4.75 -0.22
C LEU A 71 -0.89 3.34 0.25
N SER A 72 -0.97 3.11 1.56
CA SER A 72 -0.45 1.86 2.16
C SER A 72 -1.22 0.64 1.67
N ASP A 73 -2.55 0.68 1.62
CA ASP A 73 -3.36 -0.42 1.10
C ASP A 73 -3.12 -0.71 -0.37
N THR A 74 -3.00 0.34 -1.19
CA THR A 74 -2.65 0.22 -2.62
C THR A 74 -1.30 -0.48 -2.80
N LEU A 75 -0.30 -0.08 -2.01
CA LEU A 75 1.04 -0.66 -2.04
C LEU A 75 1.02 -2.12 -1.58
N ARG A 76 0.33 -2.44 -0.48
CA ARG A 76 0.20 -3.82 0.04
C ARG A 76 -0.50 -4.72 -0.98
N TYR A 77 -1.57 -4.24 -1.60
CA TYR A 77 -2.29 -4.97 -2.65
C TYR A 77 -1.35 -5.31 -3.80
N TYR A 78 -0.71 -4.31 -4.41
CA TYR A 78 0.14 -4.55 -5.57
C TYR A 78 1.47 -5.23 -5.23
N MET A 79 1.94 -5.17 -3.98
CA MET A 79 3.06 -6.00 -3.53
C MET A 79 2.70 -7.49 -3.59
N ARG A 80 1.50 -7.86 -3.13
CA ARG A 80 1.00 -9.25 -3.17
C ARG A 80 0.66 -9.69 -4.60
N ASP A 81 0.00 -8.82 -5.35
CA ASP A 81 -0.38 -9.10 -6.73
C ASP A 81 0.84 -9.25 -7.65
N SER A 82 1.89 -8.43 -7.46
CA SER A 82 3.17 -8.60 -8.15
C SER A 82 3.83 -9.95 -7.84
N LYS A 83 3.67 -10.46 -6.61
CA LYS A 83 4.17 -11.78 -6.24
C LYS A 83 3.37 -12.89 -6.93
N ALA A 84 2.05 -12.78 -6.98
CA ALA A 84 1.20 -13.73 -7.70
C ALA A 84 1.53 -13.79 -9.19
N ALA A 85 1.78 -12.64 -9.83
CA ALA A 85 2.23 -12.56 -11.22
C ALA A 85 3.60 -13.23 -11.42
N LEU A 86 4.54 -13.05 -10.50
CA LEU A 86 5.83 -13.74 -10.52
C LEU A 86 5.67 -15.26 -10.39
N ASP A 87 4.81 -15.72 -9.47
CA ASP A 87 4.55 -17.15 -9.25
C ASP A 87 3.86 -17.80 -10.47
N LEU A 88 3.01 -17.05 -11.19
CA LEU A 88 2.45 -17.48 -12.48
C LEU A 88 3.55 -17.66 -13.53
N MET A 89 4.47 -16.69 -13.65
CA MET A 89 5.59 -16.78 -14.57
C MET A 89 6.52 -17.95 -14.25
N TYR A 90 6.78 -18.20 -12.97
CA TYR A 90 7.57 -19.36 -12.55
C TYR A 90 6.92 -20.70 -12.94
N ARG A 91 5.60 -20.84 -12.72
CA ARG A 91 4.84 -22.02 -13.17
C ARG A 91 4.91 -22.20 -14.69
N ARG A 92 4.75 -21.11 -15.45
CA ARG A 92 4.89 -21.14 -16.92
C ARG A 92 6.29 -21.60 -17.34
N SER A 93 7.34 -21.06 -16.72
CA SER A 93 8.73 -21.47 -16.99
C SER A 93 8.98 -22.94 -16.71
N ARG A 94 8.36 -23.50 -15.65
CA ARG A 94 8.44 -24.94 -15.38
C ARG A 94 7.75 -25.77 -16.47
N CYS A 95 6.54 -25.38 -16.87
CA CYS A 95 5.84 -26.08 -17.97
C CYS A 95 6.61 -26.02 -19.30
N LEU A 96 7.34 -24.93 -19.56
CA LEU A 96 8.22 -24.84 -20.73
C LEU A 96 9.35 -25.87 -20.65
N ALA A 97 10.03 -25.98 -19.51
CA ALA A 97 11.10 -26.96 -19.32
C ALA A 97 10.59 -28.41 -19.45
N ASP A 98 9.39 -28.69 -18.94
CA ASP A 98 8.72 -29.99 -19.11
C ASP A 98 8.44 -30.27 -20.59
N PHE A 99 7.96 -29.27 -21.33
CA PHE A 99 7.70 -29.37 -22.76
C PHE A 99 8.98 -29.61 -23.57
N GLU A 100 10.04 -28.86 -23.31
CA GLU A 100 11.35 -29.07 -23.95
C GLU A 100 11.91 -30.47 -23.70
N THR A 101 11.71 -30.99 -22.48
CA THR A 101 12.12 -32.35 -22.11
C THR A 101 11.30 -33.39 -22.88
N ALA A 102 9.98 -33.22 -22.93
CA ALA A 102 9.09 -34.10 -23.69
C ALA A 102 9.42 -34.10 -25.19
N ASN A 103 9.74 -32.93 -25.74
CA ASN A 103 10.15 -32.80 -27.14
C ASN A 103 11.45 -33.57 -27.43
N LYS A 104 12.47 -33.42 -26.58
CA LYS A 104 13.72 -34.19 -26.70
C LYS A 104 13.49 -35.70 -26.63
N ASN A 105 12.57 -36.15 -25.77
CA ASN A 105 12.24 -37.57 -25.65
C ASN A 105 11.52 -38.09 -26.90
N PHE A 106 10.61 -37.31 -27.47
CA PHE A 106 9.97 -37.63 -28.74
C PHE A 106 10.99 -37.73 -29.88
N ASP A 107 11.91 -36.77 -29.99
CA ASP A 107 12.97 -36.80 -31.00
C ASP A 107 13.85 -38.06 -30.89
N ARG A 108 14.17 -38.49 -29.67
CA ARG A 108 14.91 -39.75 -29.42
C ARG A 108 14.10 -40.99 -29.79
N ALA A 109 12.81 -41.02 -29.49
CA ALA A 109 11.92 -42.13 -29.84
C ALA A 109 11.83 -42.30 -31.37
N LYS A 110 11.68 -41.18 -32.09
CA LYS A 110 11.72 -41.16 -33.57
C LYS A 110 13.06 -41.67 -34.11
N ALA A 111 14.19 -41.19 -33.57
CA ALA A 111 15.51 -41.62 -34.02
C ALA A 111 15.77 -43.13 -33.84
N ARG A 112 15.11 -43.76 -32.86
CA ARG A 112 15.23 -45.20 -32.55
C ARG A 112 14.12 -46.06 -33.16
N ASN A 113 13.12 -45.46 -33.82
CA ASN A 113 11.89 -46.12 -34.27
C ASN A 113 11.23 -47.00 -33.18
N LYS A 114 11.24 -46.52 -31.93
CA LYS A 114 10.72 -47.26 -30.77
C LYS A 114 9.84 -46.35 -29.92
N GLU A 115 8.64 -46.84 -29.57
CA GLU A 115 7.68 -46.14 -28.69
C GLU A 115 7.29 -44.73 -29.18
N VAL A 116 7.29 -44.52 -30.51
CA VAL A 116 7.05 -43.20 -31.13
C VAL A 116 5.68 -42.65 -30.76
N ASP A 117 4.62 -43.44 -30.90
CA ASP A 117 3.23 -43.01 -30.64
C ASP A 117 3.02 -42.59 -29.17
N ALA A 118 3.61 -43.34 -28.24
CA ALA A 118 3.53 -43.05 -26.81
C ALA A 118 4.27 -41.75 -26.47
N ALA A 119 5.46 -41.55 -27.04
CA ALA A 119 6.23 -40.32 -26.84
C ALA A 119 5.54 -39.10 -27.49
N GLU A 120 4.89 -39.28 -28.64
CA GLU A 120 4.10 -38.24 -29.30
C GLU A 120 2.92 -37.80 -28.43
N GLN A 121 2.10 -38.74 -27.95
CA GLN A 121 0.97 -38.40 -27.07
C GLN A 121 1.43 -37.70 -25.79
N ALA A 122 2.54 -38.15 -25.19
CA ALA A 122 3.12 -37.48 -24.01
C ALA A 122 3.54 -36.04 -24.32
N GLN A 123 4.21 -35.80 -25.46
CA GLN A 123 4.61 -34.48 -25.92
C GLN A 123 3.40 -33.58 -26.19
N GLN A 124 2.38 -34.07 -26.89
CA GLN A 124 1.16 -33.31 -27.20
C GLN A 124 0.41 -32.90 -25.92
N ASN A 125 0.32 -33.79 -24.94
CA ASN A 125 -0.31 -33.50 -23.65
C ASN A 125 0.41 -32.40 -22.87
N ILE A 126 1.74 -32.41 -22.86
CA ILE A 126 2.54 -31.39 -22.18
C ILE A 126 2.51 -30.07 -22.95
N LYS A 127 2.57 -30.12 -24.29
CA LYS A 127 2.41 -28.96 -25.17
C LYS A 127 1.12 -28.20 -24.88
N LYS A 128 -0.01 -28.92 -24.83
CA LYS A 128 -1.32 -28.33 -24.52
C LYS A 128 -1.33 -27.63 -23.15
N LYS A 129 -0.70 -28.21 -22.13
CA LYS A 129 -0.56 -27.58 -20.81
C LYS A 129 0.27 -26.30 -20.89
N PHE A 130 1.40 -26.33 -21.60
CA PHE A 130 2.27 -25.16 -21.79
C PHE A 130 1.57 -24.02 -22.56
N GLU A 131 0.83 -24.34 -23.61
CA GLU A 131 0.04 -23.37 -24.38
C GLU A 131 -1.05 -22.73 -23.50
N THR A 132 -1.79 -23.55 -22.76
CA THR A 132 -2.84 -23.07 -21.86
C THR A 132 -2.31 -22.11 -20.79
N ILE A 133 -1.21 -22.45 -20.12
CA ILE A 133 -0.62 -21.57 -19.10
C ILE A 133 0.01 -20.31 -19.73
N SER A 134 0.52 -20.40 -20.96
CA SER A 134 1.09 -19.26 -21.66
C SER A 134 0.04 -18.23 -22.05
N GLU A 135 -1.12 -18.67 -22.55
CA GLU A 135 -2.20 -17.74 -22.89
C GLU A 135 -2.75 -17.07 -21.64
N LYS A 136 -3.01 -17.83 -20.56
CA LYS A 136 -3.42 -17.26 -19.27
C LYS A 136 -2.40 -16.28 -18.72
N ALA A 137 -1.11 -16.58 -18.79
CA ALA A 137 -0.07 -15.68 -18.33
C ALA A 137 -0.04 -14.38 -19.12
N LYS A 138 -0.27 -14.43 -20.44
CA LYS A 138 -0.33 -13.25 -21.30
C LYS A 138 -1.51 -12.35 -20.92
N ASP A 139 -2.69 -12.92 -20.76
CA ASP A 139 -3.90 -12.17 -20.39
C ASP A 139 -3.75 -11.52 -19.01
N GLU A 140 -3.35 -12.31 -18.00
CA GLU A 140 -3.18 -11.84 -16.62
C GLU A 140 -2.12 -10.73 -16.51
N LEU A 141 -1.01 -10.83 -17.25
CA LEU A 141 0.04 -9.80 -17.21
C LEU A 141 -0.38 -8.50 -17.91
N ASN A 142 -1.15 -8.59 -19.00
CA ASN A 142 -1.69 -7.42 -19.68
C ASN A 142 -2.71 -6.69 -18.80
N ASP A 143 -3.59 -7.43 -18.16
CA ASP A 143 -4.57 -6.90 -17.22
C ASP A 143 -3.89 -6.31 -15.97
N PHE A 144 -2.95 -7.04 -15.36
CA PHE A 144 -2.14 -6.57 -14.23
C PHE A 144 -1.48 -5.22 -14.52
N LYS A 145 -0.81 -5.08 -15.68
CA LYS A 145 -0.15 -3.83 -16.07
C LYS A 145 -1.13 -2.67 -16.12
N THR A 146 -2.30 -2.89 -16.71
CA THR A 146 -3.32 -1.86 -16.92
C THR A 146 -3.97 -1.45 -15.61
N ARG A 147 -4.48 -2.42 -14.83
CA ARG A 147 -5.11 -2.18 -13.52
C ARG A 147 -4.16 -1.46 -12.57
N ARG A 148 -2.89 -1.90 -12.51
CA ARG A 148 -1.89 -1.29 -11.63
C ARG A 148 -1.72 0.19 -11.88
N VAL A 149 -1.49 0.59 -13.13
CA VAL A 149 -1.28 2.00 -13.47
C VAL A 149 -2.52 2.84 -13.14
N GLN A 150 -3.70 2.34 -13.48
CA GLN A 150 -4.96 3.05 -13.22
C GLN A 150 -5.20 3.27 -11.72
N MET A 151 -5.03 2.23 -10.90
CA MET A 151 -5.26 2.33 -9.46
C MET A 151 -4.24 3.22 -8.75
N PHE A 152 -2.96 3.11 -9.08
CA PHE A 152 -1.95 4.02 -8.52
C PHE A 152 -2.21 5.46 -8.91
N ARG A 153 -2.54 5.73 -10.18
CA ARG A 153 -2.86 7.08 -10.64
C ARG A 153 -4.05 7.66 -9.86
N LYS A 154 -5.15 6.91 -9.77
CA LYS A 154 -6.35 7.34 -9.03
C LYS A 154 -6.01 7.66 -7.58
N ASN A 155 -5.39 6.72 -6.87
CA ASN A 155 -5.20 6.85 -5.43
C ASN A 155 -4.14 7.91 -5.07
N LEU A 156 -3.12 8.14 -5.92
CA LEU A 156 -2.14 9.20 -5.70
C LEU A 156 -2.72 10.60 -5.94
N ILE A 157 -3.60 10.74 -6.93
CA ILE A 157 -4.34 12.00 -7.16
C ILE A 157 -5.23 12.29 -5.95
N GLU A 158 -6.07 11.34 -5.58
CA GLU A 158 -6.98 11.48 -4.42
C GLU A 158 -6.21 11.77 -3.12
N LEU A 159 -5.06 11.10 -2.90
CA LEU A 159 -4.22 11.38 -1.73
C LEU A 159 -3.66 12.80 -1.74
N THR A 160 -3.23 13.30 -2.90
CA THR A 160 -2.68 14.66 -3.02
C THR A 160 -3.76 15.70 -2.71
N GLU A 161 -4.98 15.49 -3.20
CA GLU A 161 -6.14 16.35 -2.90
C GLU A 161 -6.46 16.36 -1.41
N LEU A 162 -6.43 15.18 -0.76
CA LEU A 162 -6.62 15.06 0.69
C LEU A 162 -5.50 15.78 1.46
N GLN A 163 -4.24 15.63 1.06
CA GLN A 163 -3.11 16.32 1.69
C GLN A 163 -3.25 17.85 1.62
N ILE A 164 -3.68 18.39 0.48
CA ILE A 164 -3.97 19.83 0.34
C ILE A 164 -5.10 20.24 1.29
N LYS A 165 -6.16 19.44 1.38
CA LYS A 165 -7.28 19.70 2.30
C LYS A 165 -6.83 19.68 3.76
N HIS A 166 -6.03 18.70 4.15
CA HIS A 166 -5.47 18.58 5.50
C HIS A 166 -4.58 19.78 5.85
N ALA A 167 -3.67 20.16 4.96
CA ALA A 167 -2.81 21.32 5.16
C ALA A 167 -3.61 22.62 5.34
N LYS A 168 -4.64 22.84 4.50
CA LYS A 168 -5.55 24.00 4.64
C LYS A 168 -6.30 23.98 5.97
N ALA A 169 -6.83 22.83 6.37
CA ALA A 169 -7.54 22.68 7.64
C ALA A 169 -6.61 22.94 8.84
N GLN A 170 -5.36 22.47 8.79
CA GLN A 170 -4.37 22.69 9.82
C GLN A 170 -4.01 24.18 9.96
N VAL A 171 -3.80 24.89 8.84
CA VAL A 171 -3.56 26.34 8.85
C VAL A 171 -4.73 27.09 9.49
N GLN A 172 -5.97 26.76 9.13
CA GLN A 172 -7.15 27.40 9.72
C GLN A 172 -7.28 27.13 11.22
N MET A 173 -7.02 25.89 11.64
CA MET A 173 -7.01 25.53 13.06
C MET A 173 -5.98 26.35 13.86
N ILE A 174 -4.74 26.47 13.34
CA ILE A 174 -3.68 27.24 14.00
C ILE A 174 -4.05 28.73 14.07
N LYS A 175 -4.56 29.32 12.97
CA LYS A 175 -5.03 30.71 12.96
C LYS A 175 -6.11 30.96 14.01
N GLY A 176 -7.07 30.05 14.14
CA GLY A 176 -8.13 30.16 15.15
C GLY A 176 -7.57 30.15 16.58
N VAL A 177 -6.56 29.34 16.85
CA VAL A 177 -5.91 29.30 18.18
C VAL A 177 -5.13 30.57 18.47
N ILE A 178 -4.39 31.10 17.48
CA ILE A 178 -3.68 32.38 17.63
C ILE A 178 -4.67 33.49 17.98
N GLN A 179 -5.79 33.58 17.25
CA GLN A 179 -6.84 34.57 17.54
C GLN A 179 -7.43 34.40 18.95
N GLN A 180 -7.68 33.16 19.38
CA GLN A 180 -8.16 32.89 20.74
C GLN A 180 -7.17 33.36 21.80
N VAL A 181 -5.88 33.09 21.62
CA VAL A 181 -4.82 33.53 22.54
C VAL A 181 -4.72 35.07 22.57
N GLU A 182 -4.81 35.74 21.41
CA GLU A 182 -4.81 37.21 21.33
C GLU A 182 -5.99 37.83 22.07
N THR A 183 -7.18 37.20 22.04
CA THR A 183 -8.34 37.70 22.78
C THR A 183 -8.27 37.51 24.30
N LEU A 184 -7.32 36.69 24.78
CA LEU A 184 -7.07 36.50 26.21
C LEU A 184 -6.05 37.49 26.78
N SER A 185 -5.32 38.20 25.91
CA SER A 185 -4.33 39.23 26.26
C SER A 185 -4.98 40.56 26.58
#